data_AF-A0A9X4NW75-F1
#
_entry.id   AF-A0A9X4NW75-F1
#
_cell.length_a   1.000
_cell.length_b   1.000
_cell.length_c   1.000
_cell.angle_alpha   90.00
_cell.angle_beta   90.00
_cell.angle_gamma   90.00
#
_symmetry.space_group_name_H-M   'P 1'
#
loop_
_entity.id
_entity.type
_entity.pdbx_description
1 polymer ?
#
loop_
_entity_poly.entity_id
_entity_poly.type
_entity_poly.pdbx_seq_one_letter_code
_entity_poly.pdbx_strand_id
1 'polypeptide(L)'
;MLHCNMNASNALLLPGLEDLLGDLQYARRSGDMGRLALLAYCEVRRWARQAGEQALAERSTELITNSPHTSREEFMEQVDELIGELEKVHTRIASALAHSHA
;
A
#
# COMPACT_ATOMS: atom_id res chain seq x y z
N MET A 1 -4.42 19.98 -22.50
CA MET A 1 -3.97 18.63 -22.11
C MET A 1 -2.75 18.79 -21.22
N LEU A 2 -2.92 18.60 -19.91
CA LEU A 2 -1.79 18.54 -19.00
C LEU A 2 -1.02 17.26 -19.33
N HIS A 3 0.19 17.42 -19.87
CA HIS A 3 1.12 16.33 -20.07
C HIS A 3 1.61 15.94 -18.67
N CYS A 4 0.90 15.03 -18.00
CA CYS A 4 1.33 14.48 -16.72
C CYS A 4 2.65 13.76 -16.97
N ASN A 5 3.77 14.39 -16.62
CA ASN A 5 5.05 13.71 -16.64
C ASN A 5 4.96 12.58 -15.59
N MET A 6 5.04 11.33 -16.03
CA MET A 6 4.86 10.16 -15.14
C MET A 6 5.85 10.20 -13.97
N ASN A 7 7.01 10.84 -14.15
CA ASN A 7 7.98 11.12 -13.09
C ASN A 7 7.48 12.07 -12.00
N ALA A 8 6.72 13.10 -12.35
CA ALA A 8 6.20 14.06 -11.38
C ALA A 8 5.11 13.42 -10.50
N SER A 9 4.29 12.54 -11.09
CA SER A 9 3.33 11.73 -10.34
C SER A 9 4.04 10.75 -9.40
N ASN A 10 5.07 10.05 -9.89
CA ASN A 10 5.85 9.10 -9.08
C ASN A 10 6.60 9.78 -7.92
N ALA A 11 7.13 10.99 -8.14
CA ALA A 11 7.81 11.77 -7.11
C ALA A 11 6.88 12.21 -5.96
N LEU A 12 5.57 12.34 -6.23
CA LEU A 12 4.57 12.65 -5.21
C LEU A 12 3.99 11.38 -4.54
N LEU A 13 3.95 10.26 -5.27
CA LEU A 13 3.40 9.00 -4.77
C LEU A 13 4.36 8.24 -3.86
N LEU A 14 5.67 8.32 -4.10
CA LEU A 14 6.67 7.58 -3.34
C LEU A 14 6.74 7.98 -1.86
N PRO A 15 6.80 9.27 -1.47
CA PRO A 15 6.82 9.65 -0.05
C PRO A 15 5.54 9.22 0.68
N GLY A 16 4.37 9.36 0.04
CA GLY A 16 3.11 8.91 0.63
C GLY A 16 3.04 7.39 0.82
N LEU A 17 3.70 6.61 -0.05
CA LEU A 17 3.83 5.16 0.11
C LEU A 17 4.76 4.81 1.28
N GLU A 18 5.87 5.53 1.44
CA GLU A 18 6.83 5.33 2.53
C GLU A 18 6.20 5.60 3.90
N ASP A 19 5.45 6.71 4.03
CA ASP A 19 4.70 7.02 5.25
C ASP A 19 3.68 5.93 5.57
N LEU A 20 2.92 5.48 4.57
CA LEU A 20 1.92 4.43 4.73
C LEU A 20 2.54 3.07 5.13
N LEU A 21 3.67 2.70 4.52
CA LEU A 21 4.43 1.51 4.90
C LEU A 21 4.91 1.61 6.35
N GLY A 22 5.42 2.78 6.77
CA GLY A 22 5.83 3.02 8.14
C GLY A 22 4.69 2.85 9.15
N ASP A 23 3.52 3.41 8.85
CA ASP A 23 2.32 3.29 9.66
C ASP A 23 1.81 1.83 9.76
N LEU A 24 1.80 1.10 8.63
CA LEU A 24 1.42 -0.31 8.58
C LEU A 24 2.39 -1.18 9.40
N GLN A 25 3.69 -1.01 9.21
CA GLN A 25 4.71 -1.77 9.94
C GLN A 25 4.66 -1.46 11.45
N TYR A 26 4.40 -0.20 11.82
CA TYR A 26 4.23 0.17 13.23
C TYR A 26 3.01 -0.51 13.83
N ALA A 27 1.84 -0.40 13.20
CA ALA A 27 0.60 -1.04 13.66
C ALA A 27 0.72 -2.58 13.69
N ARG A 28 1.45 -3.15 12.73
CA ARG A 28 1.75 -4.59 12.65
C ARG A 28 2.61 -5.07 13.81
N ARG A 29 3.62 -4.29 14.22
CA ARG A 29 4.48 -4.58 15.39
C ARG A 29 3.73 -4.44 16.71
N SER A 30 2.82 -3.47 16.82
CA SER A 30 2.00 -3.28 18.02
C SER A 30 0.81 -4.24 18.10
N GLY A 31 0.49 -4.96 17.02
CA GLY A 31 -0.67 -5.85 16.95
C GLY A 31 -2.01 -5.11 16.96
N ASP A 32 -2.03 -3.85 16.54
CA ASP A 32 -3.23 -3.00 16.53
C ASP A 32 -4.10 -3.33 15.31
N MET A 33 -4.98 -4.32 15.48
CA MET A 33 -5.85 -4.82 14.41
C MET A 33 -6.81 -3.74 13.89
N GLY A 34 -7.33 -2.88 14.76
CA GLY A 34 -8.25 -1.81 14.37
C GLY A 34 -7.57 -0.80 13.46
N ARG A 35 -6.34 -0.38 13.81
CA ARG A 35 -5.54 0.50 12.98
C ARG A 35 -5.12 -0.17 11.67
N LEU A 36 -4.72 -1.44 11.70
CA LEU A 36 -4.39 -2.20 10.50
C LEU A 36 -5.57 -2.29 9.52
N ALA A 37 -6.78 -2.57 10.03
CA ALA A 37 -7.97 -2.63 9.20
C ALA A 37 -8.28 -1.28 8.54
N LEU A 38 -8.16 -0.18 9.29
CA LEU A 38 -8.36 1.17 8.75
C LEU A 38 -7.31 1.52 7.69
N LEU A 39 -6.03 1.26 7.97
CA LEU A 39 -4.94 1.55 7.02
C LEU A 39 -5.09 0.73 5.74
N ALA A 40 -5.37 -0.57 5.84
CA ALA A 40 -5.55 -1.46 4.70
C ALA A 40 -6.79 -1.07 3.85
N TYR A 41 -7.93 -0.82 4.48
CA TYR A 41 -9.15 -0.53 3.72
C TYR A 41 -9.20 0.88 3.15
N CYS A 42 -8.82 1.88 3.95
CA CYS A 42 -8.99 3.29 3.58
C CYS A 42 -7.75 3.81 2.85
N GLU A 43 -6.60 3.75 3.51
CA GLU A 43 -5.40 4.46 3.05
C GLU A 43 -4.69 3.72 1.91
N VAL A 44 -4.46 2.41 2.05
CA VAL A 44 -3.86 1.58 0.97
C VAL A 44 -4.74 1.60 -0.27
N ARG A 45 -6.04 1.42 -0.13
CA ARG A 45 -6.97 1.46 -1.26
C ARG A 45 -6.97 2.82 -1.97
N ARG A 46 -6.99 3.90 -1.20
CA ARG A 46 -6.96 5.27 -1.74
C ARG A 46 -5.66 5.54 -2.47
N TRP A 47 -4.54 5.24 -1.83
CA TRP A 47 -3.21 5.41 -2.41
C TRP A 47 -3.06 4.58 -3.70
N ALA A 48 -3.44 3.30 -3.66
CA ALA A 48 -3.35 2.39 -4.81
C ALA A 48 -4.15 2.90 -6.01
N ARG A 49 -5.35 3.45 -5.79
CA ARG A 49 -6.13 4.09 -6.86
C ARG A 49 -5.46 5.32 -7.44
N GLN A 50 -4.84 6.17 -6.59
CA GLN A 50 -4.11 7.34 -7.04
C GLN A 50 -2.84 6.95 -7.82
N ALA A 51 -2.21 5.84 -7.46
CA ALA A 51 -1.04 5.29 -8.13
C ALA A 51 -1.36 4.47 -9.40
N GLY A 52 -2.64 4.16 -9.66
CA GLY A 52 -3.06 3.28 -10.76
C GLY A 52 -2.86 1.79 -10.49
N GLU A 53 -2.54 1.40 -9.25
CA GLU A 53 -2.34 0.03 -8.79
C GLU A 53 -3.69 -0.65 -8.47
N GLN A 54 -4.53 -0.82 -9.49
CA GLN A 54 -5.92 -1.26 -9.32
C GLN A 54 -6.04 -2.63 -8.63
N ALA A 55 -5.18 -3.59 -8.97
CA ALA A 55 -5.16 -4.91 -8.33
C ALA A 55 -4.86 -4.84 -6.82
N LEU A 56 -4.02 -3.89 -6.41
CA LEU A 56 -3.69 -3.67 -5.00
C LEU A 56 -4.87 -3.03 -4.25
N ALA A 57 -5.59 -2.11 -4.89
CA ALA A 57 -6.81 -1.52 -4.33
C ALA A 57 -7.93 -2.56 -4.16
N GLU A 58 -8.03 -3.53 -5.06
CA GLU A 58 -8.97 -4.65 -4.98
C GLU A 58 -8.58 -5.61 -3.85
N ARG A 59 -7.33 -6.05 -3.81
CA ARG A 59 -6.80 -6.89 -2.73
C ARG A 59 -7.00 -6.26 -1.34
N SER A 60 -6.74 -4.96 -1.20
CA SER A 60 -6.90 -4.26 0.08
C SER A 60 -8.38 -4.10 0.48
N THR A 61 -9.29 -4.03 -0.51
CA THR A 61 -10.74 -4.07 -0.27
C THR A 61 -11.14 -5.46 0.21
N GLU A 62 -10.76 -6.49 -0.53
CA GLU A 62 -11.08 -7.89 -0.26
C GLU A 62 -10.59 -8.36 1.10
N LEU A 63 -9.39 -7.93 1.52
CA LEU A 63 -8.83 -8.24 2.83
C LEU A 63 -9.80 -7.90 3.95
N ILE A 64 -10.56 -6.81 3.84
CA ILE A 64 -11.42 -6.30 4.91
C ILE A 64 -12.90 -6.65 4.68
N THR A 65 -13.34 -6.73 3.44
CA THR A 65 -14.76 -7.00 3.11
C THR A 65 -15.09 -8.47 3.04
N ASN A 66 -14.10 -9.35 2.82
CA ASN A 66 -14.36 -10.78 2.86
C ASN A 66 -14.58 -11.21 4.33
N SER A 67 -15.84 -11.57 4.59
CA SER A 67 -16.42 -12.05 5.86
C SER A 67 -15.51 -12.99 6.65
N PRO A 68 -15.72 -13.03 7.98
CA PRO A 68 -14.70 -12.77 8.98
C PRO A 68 -13.49 -13.71 8.85
N HIS A 69 -12.30 -13.15 9.03
CA HIS A 69 -11.08 -13.94 9.23
C HIS A 69 -11.33 -14.99 10.33
N THR A 70 -10.86 -16.21 10.07
CA THR A 70 -11.04 -17.37 10.96
C THR A 70 -10.28 -17.16 12.28
N SER A 71 -9.23 -16.33 12.26
CA SER A 71 -8.42 -16.00 13.43
C SER A 71 -7.74 -14.64 13.29
N ARG A 72 -7.19 -14.14 14.41
CA ARG A 72 -6.29 -12.99 14.42
C ARG A 72 -5.04 -13.27 13.59
N GLU A 73 -4.47 -14.46 13.73
CA GLU A 73 -3.23 -14.86 13.07
C GLU A 73 -3.39 -14.83 11.54
N GLU A 74 -4.51 -15.33 11.02
CA GLU A 74 -4.84 -15.26 9.60
C GLU A 74 -4.96 -13.80 9.10
N PHE A 75 -5.63 -12.93 9.87
CA PHE A 75 -5.67 -11.51 9.54
C PHE A 75 -4.26 -10.89 9.47
N MET A 76 -3.39 -11.23 10.43
CA MET A 76 -2.03 -10.69 10.48
C MET A 76 -1.17 -11.21 9.32
N GLU A 77 -1.35 -12.46 8.90
CA GLU A 77 -0.68 -13.03 7.72
C GLU A 77 -1.11 -12.32 6.43
N GLN A 78 -2.42 -12.07 6.27
CA GLN A 78 -2.93 -11.30 5.13
C GLN A 78 -2.41 -9.85 5.10
N VAL A 79 -2.24 -9.23 6.27
CA VAL A 79 -1.60 -7.93 6.39
C VAL A 79 -0.12 -8.00 6.01
N ASP A 80 0.60 -9.05 6.40
CA ASP A 80 2.02 -9.23 6.03
C ASP A 80 2.18 -9.39 4.51
N GLU A 81 1.29 -10.15 3.87
CA GLU A 81 1.24 -10.24 2.40
C GLU A 81 1.00 -8.87 1.75
N LEU A 82 0.04 -8.09 2.28
CA LEU A 82 -0.26 -6.75 1.77
C LEU A 82 0.94 -5.80 1.89
N ILE A 83 1.64 -5.82 3.03
CA ILE A 83 2.86 -5.04 3.24
C ILE A 83 3.93 -5.46 2.22
N GLY A 84 4.13 -6.75 2.01
CA GLY A 84 5.10 -7.26 1.03
C GLY A 84 4.79 -6.83 -0.40
N GLU A 85 3.51 -6.77 -0.81
CA GLU A 85 3.11 -6.24 -2.11
C GLU A 85 3.40 -4.74 -2.23
N LEU A 86 3.10 -3.94 -1.19
CA LEU A 86 3.42 -2.52 -1.15
C LEU A 86 4.94 -2.25 -1.25
N GLU A 87 5.77 -3.06 -0.59
CA GLU A 87 7.24 -2.97 -0.66
C GLU A 87 7.78 -3.27 -2.07
N LYS A 88 7.19 -4.24 -2.78
CA LYS A 88 7.52 -4.50 -4.19
C LYS A 88 7.18 -3.30 -5.07
N VAL A 89 6.02 -2.67 -4.86
CA VAL A 89 5.61 -1.46 -5.58
C VAL A 89 6.56 -0.30 -5.29
N HIS A 90 6.93 -0.09 -4.01
CA HIS A 90 7.92 0.90 -3.61
C HIS A 90 9.24 0.71 -4.36
N THR A 91 9.78 -0.50 -4.35
CA THR A 91 11.03 -0.84 -5.04
C THR A 91 10.94 -0.53 -6.54
N ARG A 92 9.82 -0.90 -7.18
CA ARG A 92 9.58 -0.61 -8.60
C ARG A 92 9.55 0.89 -8.89
N ILE A 93 8.79 1.68 -8.13
CA ILE A 93 8.69 3.13 -8.32
C ILE A 93 10.05 3.80 -8.07
N ALA A 94 10.75 3.42 -6.99
CA ALA A 94 12.07 3.95 -6.65
C ALA A 94 13.10 3.66 -7.75
N SER A 95 13.10 2.44 -8.30
CA SER A 95 13.96 2.10 -9.43
C SER A 95 13.65 2.93 -10.67
N ALA A 96 12.37 3.13 -11.01
CA ALA A 96 11.96 3.90 -12.19
C ALA A 96 12.39 5.37 -12.10
N LEU A 97 12.30 5.96 -10.90
CA LEU A 97 12.80 7.31 -10.64
C LEU A 97 14.32 7.38 -10.79
N ALA A 98 15.07 6.44 -10.21
CA ALA A 98 16.54 6.43 -10.31
C ALA A 98 17.03 6.37 -11.78
N HIS A 99 16.36 5.59 -12.63
CA HIS A 99 16.71 5.50 -14.06
C HIS A 99 16.35 6.75 -14.87
N SER A 100 15.40 7.56 -14.41
CA SER A 100 15.03 8.78 -15.13
C SER A 100 15.87 10.01 -14.76
N HIS A 101 16.67 9.92 -13.71
CA HIS A 101 17.62 10.96 -13.29
C HIS A 101 19.06 10.70 -13.79
N ALA A 102 19.29 9.61 -14.52
CA ALA A 102 20.55 9.25 -15.17
C ALA A 102 20.56 9.67 -16.65
#